data_AF-A0A7S4SM55-F1
#
_entry.id   AF-A0A7S4SM55-F1
#
_cell.length_a   1.000
_cell.length_b   1.000
_cell.length_c   1.000
_cell.angle_alpha   90.00
_cell.angle_beta   90.00
_cell.angle_gamma   90.00
#
_symmetry.space_group_name_H-M   'P 1'
#
loop_
_entity.id
_entity.type
_entity.pdbx_description
1 polymer ?
#
loop_
_entity_poly.entity_id
_entity_poly.type
_entity_poly.pdbx_seq_one_letter_code
_entity_poly.pdbx_strand_id
1 'polypeptide(L)'
;MEQIKHQWEDIQASAPKQVKSKPSAEQLVLFQEHKQRVTTFLGNLTKEERIFLKHETNQDAKSKETKDRQKQMEQKQLKTSEETNVSSKETKDRQKQMEQKQLKTSEETN
;
A
#
# COMPACT_ATOMS: atom_id res chain seq x y z
N MET A 1 -18.73 0.21 -22.84
CA MET A 1 -17.97 0.48 -21.60
C MET A 1 -16.65 -0.27 -21.54
N GLU A 2 -16.60 -1.60 -21.71
CA GLU A 2 -15.35 -2.38 -21.69
C GLU A 2 -14.31 -1.92 -22.74
N GLN A 3 -14.74 -1.61 -23.96
CA GLN A 3 -13.89 -1.02 -24.99
C GLN A 3 -13.25 0.32 -24.57
N ILE A 4 -13.99 1.16 -23.85
CA ILE A 4 -13.54 2.49 -23.40
C ILE A 4 -12.52 2.35 -22.29
N LYS A 5 -12.74 1.38 -21.39
CA LYS A 5 -11.77 1.01 -20.36
C LYS A 5 -10.44 0.59 -21.00
N HIS A 6 -10.47 -0.35 -21.95
CA HIS A 6 -9.25 -0.81 -22.61
C HIS A 6 -8.53 0.32 -23.37
N GLN A 7 -9.27 1.17 -24.10
CA GLN A 7 -8.66 2.34 -24.76
C GLN A 7 -8.03 3.32 -23.76
N TRP A 8 -8.63 3.50 -22.58
CA TRP A 8 -8.06 4.34 -21.54
C TRP A 8 -6.81 3.72 -20.93
N GLU A 9 -6.82 2.40 -20.64
CA GLU A 9 -5.66 1.65 -20.16
C GLU A 9 -4.49 1.75 -21.14
N ASP A 10 -4.75 1.61 -22.45
CA ASP A 10 -3.73 1.75 -23.51
C ASP A 10 -3.12 3.15 -23.55
N ILE A 11 -3.95 4.20 -23.45
CA ILE A 11 -3.48 5.59 -23.41
C ILE A 11 -2.59 5.79 -22.17
N GLN A 12 -3.00 5.31 -20.99
CA GLN A 12 -2.20 5.40 -19.77
C GLN A 12 -0.87 4.65 -19.86
N ALA A 13 -0.88 3.44 -20.44
CA ALA A 13 0.33 2.64 -20.64
C ALA A 13 1.37 3.34 -21.54
N SER A 14 0.89 4.17 -22.48
CA SER A 14 1.73 4.95 -23.39
C SER A 14 2.27 6.26 -22.80
N ALA A 15 1.96 6.59 -21.55
CA ALA A 15 2.40 7.84 -20.94
C ALA A 15 3.93 7.89 -20.81
N PRO A 16 4.59 8.97 -21.28
CA PRO A 16 6.04 9.12 -21.13
C PRO A 16 6.43 9.18 -19.65
N LYS A 17 7.43 8.39 -19.28
CA LYS A 17 7.94 8.34 -17.90
C LYS A 17 8.57 9.68 -17.54
N GLN A 18 8.17 10.25 -16.40
CA GLN A 18 8.84 11.42 -15.85
C GLN A 18 10.25 11.03 -15.40
N VAL A 19 11.24 11.68 -15.99
CA VAL A 19 12.64 11.63 -15.54
C VAL A 19 12.94 12.85 -14.69
N LYS A 20 13.79 12.72 -13.66
CA LYS A 20 14.11 13.80 -12.70
C LYS A 20 14.95 14.94 -13.31
N SER A 21 15.38 14.80 -14.57
CA SER A 21 16.17 15.78 -15.32
C SER A 21 15.30 16.54 -16.32
N LYS A 22 15.87 17.59 -16.94
CA LYS A 22 15.19 18.33 -18.01
C LYS A 22 14.80 17.37 -19.14
N PRO A 23 13.54 17.36 -19.60
CA PRO A 23 13.09 16.45 -20.63
C PRO A 23 13.81 16.70 -21.95
N SER A 24 14.15 15.62 -22.67
CA SER A 24 14.73 15.72 -24.01
C SER A 24 13.70 16.24 -25.03
N ALA A 25 14.16 16.70 -26.19
CA ALA A 25 13.28 17.12 -27.28
C ALA A 25 12.31 15.99 -27.70
N GLU A 26 12.81 14.77 -27.79
CA GLU A 26 12.00 13.57 -28.08
C GLU A 26 10.94 13.33 -26.99
N GLN A 27 11.31 13.48 -25.71
CA GLN A 27 10.33 13.36 -24.62
C GLN A 27 9.25 14.43 -24.71
N LEU A 28 9.60 15.68 -25.05
CA LEU A 28 8.63 16.75 -25.22
C LEU A 28 7.63 16.47 -26.35
N VAL A 29 8.10 15.90 -27.47
CA VAL A 29 7.21 15.44 -28.56
C VAL A 29 6.28 14.34 -28.06
N LEU A 30 6.81 13.33 -27.37
CA LEU A 30 6.00 12.25 -26.79
C LEU A 30 4.97 12.76 -25.77
N PHE A 31 5.32 13.75 -24.95
CA PHE A 31 4.39 14.41 -24.03
C PHE A 31 3.27 15.13 -24.80
N GLN A 32 3.60 15.82 -25.89
CA GLN A 32 2.61 16.51 -26.71
C GLN A 32 1.66 15.53 -27.41
N GLU A 33 2.18 14.46 -27.99
CA GLU A 33 1.38 13.40 -28.61
C GLU A 33 0.47 12.71 -27.60
N HIS A 34 1.00 12.34 -26.43
CA HIS A 34 0.21 11.73 -25.37
C HIS A 34 -0.92 12.67 -24.90
N LYS A 35 -0.62 13.96 -24.70
CA LYS A 35 -1.63 14.98 -24.35
C LYS A 35 -2.73 15.09 -25.42
N GLN A 36 -2.35 15.06 -26.70
CA GLN A 36 -3.30 15.09 -27.80
C GLN A 36 -4.21 13.86 -27.78
N ARG A 37 -3.65 12.65 -27.59
CA ARG A 37 -4.43 11.41 -27.50
C ARG A 37 -5.44 11.43 -26.35
N VAL A 38 -5.02 11.88 -25.17
CA VAL A 38 -5.91 12.06 -24.01
C VAL A 38 -7.03 13.05 -24.34
N THR A 39 -6.68 14.19 -24.94
CA THR A 39 -7.67 15.25 -25.26
C THR A 39 -8.70 14.77 -26.26
N THR A 40 -8.25 14.13 -27.36
CA THR A 40 -9.14 13.57 -28.38
C THR A 40 -10.03 12.48 -27.81
N PHE A 41 -9.46 11.55 -27.03
CA PHE A 41 -10.24 10.49 -26.38
C PHE A 41 -11.35 11.08 -25.51
N LEU A 42 -11.01 11.94 -24.54
CA LEU A 42 -11.98 12.55 -23.63
C LEU A 42 -13.01 13.44 -24.35
N GLY A 43 -12.63 14.05 -25.48
CA GLY A 43 -13.51 14.85 -26.32
C GLY A 43 -14.57 14.01 -27.06
N ASN A 44 -14.22 12.77 -27.44
CA ASN A 44 -15.12 11.85 -28.15
C ASN A 44 -16.09 11.11 -27.23
N LEU A 45 -15.87 11.13 -25.91
CA LEU A 45 -16.74 10.45 -24.96
C LEU A 45 -18.05 11.20 -24.72
N THR A 46 -19.12 10.44 -24.65
CA THR A 46 -20.43 10.90 -24.17
C THR A 46 -20.39 11.26 -22.68
N LYS A 47 -21.46 11.89 -22.19
CA LYS A 47 -21.58 12.24 -20.77
C LYS A 47 -21.54 11.01 -19.86
N GLU A 48 -22.20 9.91 -20.25
CA GLU A 48 -22.27 8.67 -19.47
C GLU A 48 -20.92 7.95 -19.43
N GLU A 49 -20.18 7.91 -20.53
CA GLU A 49 -18.85 7.30 -20.60
C GLU A 49 -17.81 8.08 -19.78
N ARG A 50 -17.90 9.41 -19.75
CA ARG A 50 -17.05 10.25 -18.86
C ARG A 50 -17.37 10.02 -17.39
N ILE A 51 -18.64 9.81 -17.04
CA ILE A 51 -19.05 9.47 -15.68
C ILE A 51 -18.48 8.10 -15.30
N PHE A 52 -18.65 7.10 -16.18
CA PHE A 52 -18.10 5.76 -16.00
C PHE A 52 -16.59 5.78 -15.73
N LEU A 53 -15.80 6.46 -16.56
CA LEU A 53 -14.35 6.57 -16.36
C LEU A 53 -13.99 7.20 -15.00
N LYS A 54 -14.66 8.29 -14.61
CA LYS A 54 -14.43 8.92 -13.29
C LYS A 54 -14.72 7.96 -12.15
N HIS A 55 -15.81 7.20 -12.22
CA HIS A 55 -16.18 6.24 -11.20
C HIS A 55 -15.19 5.09 -11.12
N GLU A 56 -14.78 4.54 -12.26
CA GLU A 56 -13.84 3.42 -12.32
C GLU A 56 -12.45 3.82 -11.80
N THR A 57 -11.90 4.96 -12.25
CA THR A 57 -10.62 5.47 -11.73
C THR A 57 -10.66 5.74 -10.22
N ASN A 58 -11.82 6.13 -9.69
CA ASN A 58 -12.01 6.35 -8.25
C ASN A 58 -12.18 5.02 -7.47
N GLN A 59 -12.63 3.94 -8.10
CA GLN A 59 -12.65 2.62 -7.46
C GLN A 59 -11.24 2.01 -7.37
N ASP A 60 -10.42 2.16 -8.41
CA ASP A 60 -9.02 1.70 -8.37
C ASP A 60 -8.18 2.47 -7.34
N ALA A 61 -8.42 3.76 -7.17
CA ALA A 61 -7.79 4.56 -6.10
C ALA A 61 -8.16 4.05 -4.70
N LYS A 62 -9.45 3.74 -4.46
CA LYS A 62 -9.93 3.18 -3.19
C LYS A 62 -9.42 1.75 -2.94
N SER A 63 -9.23 0.96 -4.00
CA SER A 63 -8.69 -0.41 -3.93
C SER A 63 -7.22 -0.41 -3.46
N LYS A 64 -6.40 0.54 -3.91
CA LYS A 64 -5.02 0.72 -3.43
C LYS A 64 -4.97 1.18 -1.97
N GLU A 65 -5.77 2.16 -1.59
CA GLU A 65 -5.84 2.66 -0.20
C GLU A 65 -6.25 1.55 0.79
N THR A 66 -7.21 0.72 0.39
CA THR A 66 -7.69 -0.41 1.21
C THR A 66 -6.59 -1.46 1.42
N LYS A 67 -5.81 -1.79 0.39
CA LYS A 67 -4.68 -2.72 0.49
C LYS A 67 -3.56 -2.17 1.36
N ASP A 68 -3.21 -0.89 1.20
CA ASP A 68 -2.18 -0.24 2.02
C ASP A 68 -2.60 -0.18 3.49
N ARG A 69 -3.89 0.10 3.76
CA ARG A 69 -4.46 0.08 5.12
C ARG A 69 -4.47 -1.33 5.73
N GLN A 70 -4.78 -2.37 4.95
CA GLN A 70 -4.73 -3.76 5.42
C GLN A 70 -3.30 -4.18 5.78
N LYS A 71 -2.31 -3.84 4.93
CA LYS A 71 -0.90 -4.12 5.19
C LYS A 71 -0.38 -3.40 6.44
N GLN A 72 -0.81 -2.16 6.69
CA GLN A 72 -0.47 -1.45 7.93
C GLN A 72 -1.08 -2.10 9.17
N MET A 73 -2.35 -2.54 9.10
CA MET A 73 -3.01 -3.24 10.21
C MET A 73 -2.36 -4.59 10.51
N GLU A 74 -1.98 -5.36 9.48
CA GLU A 74 -1.24 -6.62 9.63
C GLU A 74 0.14 -6.39 10.27
N GLN A 75 0.89 -5.38 9.81
CA GLN A 75 2.17 -5.03 10.40
C GLN A 75 2.04 -4.56 11.87
N LYS A 76 0.97 -3.82 12.21
CA LYS A 76 0.71 -3.40 13.58
C LYS A 76 0.37 -4.57 14.50
N GLN A 77 -0.45 -5.52 14.04
CA GLN A 77 -0.79 -6.72 14.82
C GLN A 77 0.45 -7.57 15.10
N LEU A 78 1.30 -7.81 14.10
CA LEU A 78 2.54 -8.57 14.28
C LEU A 78 3.45 -7.94 15.35
N LYS A 79 3.66 -6.61 15.30
CA LYS A 79 4.45 -5.90 16.31
C LYS A 79 3.88 -6.04 17.72
N THR A 80 2.56 -5.91 17.90
CA THR A 80 1.94 -6.08 19.23
C THR A 80 2.07 -7.51 19.75
N SER A 81 2.01 -8.52 18.87
CA SER A 81 2.20 -9.92 19.25
C SER A 81 3.66 -10.23 19.61
N GLU A 82 4.63 -9.60 18.94
CA GLU A 82 6.05 -9.69 19.30
C GLU A 82 6.32 -9.05 20.68
N GLU A 83 5.79 -7.84 20.93
CA GLU A 83 5.92 -7.16 22.22
C GLU A 83 5.27 -7.95 23.37
N THR A 84 4.12 -8.57 23.13
CA THR A 84 3.41 -9.39 24.13
C THR A 84 4.19 -10.68 24.45
N ASN A 85 4.82 -11.29 23.46
CA ASN A 85 5.61 -12.53 23.65
C ASN A 85 6.91 -12.28 24.41
N VAL A 86 7.60 -11.16 24.16
CA VAL A 86 8.81 -10.77 24.90
C VAL A 86 8.46 -10.54 26.38
N SER A 87 7.38 -9.79 26.67
CA SER A 87 6.91 -9.53 28.03
C SER A 87 6.46 -10.81 28.77
N SER A 88 5.84 -11.77 28.07
CA SER A 88 5.42 -13.06 28.66
C SER A 88 6.62 -13.95 29.04
N LYS A 89 7.69 -13.95 28.24
CA LYS A 89 8.92 -14.70 28.54
C LYS A 89 9.63 -14.13 29.77
N GLU A 90 9.77 -12.80 29.84
CA GLU A 90 10.37 -12.12 30.99
C GLU A 90 9.61 -12.41 32.31
N THR A 91 8.28 -12.47 32.23
CA THR A 91 7.43 -12.78 33.41
C THR A 91 7.63 -14.21 33.90
N LYS A 92 7.71 -15.21 33.01
CA LYS A 92 7.95 -16.62 33.38
C LYS A 92 9.36 -16.84 33.92
N ASP A 93 10.36 -16.21 33.32
CA ASP A 93 11.75 -16.32 33.78
C ASP A 93 11.91 -15.70 35.18
N ARG A 94 11.21 -14.59 35.48
CA ARG A 94 11.15 -13.98 36.81
C ARG A 94 10.45 -14.86 37.85
N GLN A 95 9.37 -15.56 37.46
CA GLN A 95 8.67 -16.47 38.35
C GLN A 95 9.54 -17.67 38.75
N LYS A 96 10.26 -18.27 37.79
CA LYS A 96 11.20 -19.37 38.08
C LYS A 96 12.34 -18.95 39.02
N GLN A 97 12.88 -17.74 38.86
CA GLN A 97 13.91 -17.23 39.78
C GLN A 97 13.39 -17.03 41.21
N MET A 98 12.16 -16.53 41.35
CA MET A 98 11.52 -16.35 42.66
C MET A 98 11.26 -17.71 43.35
N GLU A 99 10.78 -18.73 42.61
CA GLU A 99 10.58 -20.09 43.13
C GLU A 99 11.90 -20.74 43.56
N GLN A 100 12.97 -20.62 42.75
CA GLN A 100 14.28 -21.17 43.10
C GLN A 100 14.89 -20.47 44.33
N LYS A 101 14.68 -19.15 44.49
CA LYS A 101 15.15 -18.42 45.66
C LYS A 101 14.43 -18.86 46.94
N GLN A 102 13.11 -19.09 46.89
CA GLN A 102 12.36 -19.56 48.06
C GLN A 102 12.82 -20.94 48.53
N LEU A 103 13.06 -21.88 47.59
CA LEU A 103 13.55 -23.22 47.93
C LEU A 103 14.92 -23.16 48.63
N LYS A 104 15.86 -22.37 48.11
CA LYS A 104 17.18 -22.20 48.74
C LYS A 104 17.10 -21.60 50.14
N THR A 105 16.25 -20.60 50.37
CA THR A 105 16.07 -20.04 51.71
C THR A 105 15.47 -21.06 52.69
N SER A 106 14.59 -21.94 52.24
CA SER A 106 14.01 -23.01 53.08
C SER A 106 15.02 -24.10 53.44
N GLU A 107 16.01 -24.35 52.59
CA GLU A 107 17.11 -25.29 52.86
C GLU A 107 18.13 -24.73 53.87
N GLU A 108 18.34 -23.41 53.93
CA GLU A 108 19.28 -22.77 54.87
C GLU A 108 18.69 -22.51 56.27
N THR A 109 17.37 -22.67 56.45
CA THR A 109 16.67 -22.42 57.74
C THR A 109 16.34 -23.72 58.50
N ASN A 110 16.84 -24.87 58.04
CA ASN A 110 16.59 -26.21 58.58
C ASN A 110 17.94 -26.86 58.98
#